data_AF-A0A2V9N195-F1
#
_entry.id   AF-A0A2V9N195-F1
#
_cell.length_a   1.000
_cell.length_b   1.000
_cell.length_c   1.000
_cell.angle_alpha   90.00
_cell.angle_beta   90.00
_cell.angle_gamma   90.00
#
_symmetry.space_group_name_H-M   'P 1'
#
loop_
_entity.id
_entity.type
_entity.pdbx_description
1 polymer ?
#
loop_
_entity_poly.entity_id
_entity_poly.type
_entity_poly.pdbx_seq_one_letter_code
_entity_poly.pdbx_strand_id
1 'polypeptide(L)'
;STYGAVARAAGYPHGARQVAQTLHRSFGLPWHRIVGSGGEIKLRGDSAVEQRLRLQAEGVAFRGRRVDMRRHEHKFEKKPRKGSRPRPRSKRLRATTKL
;
A
#
# COMPACT_ATOMS: atom_id res chain seq x y z
N SER A 1 -0.56 -0.32 7.69
CA SER A 1 -0.66 -0.27 6.20
C SER A 1 -1.49 -1.42 5.66
N THR A 2 -1.89 -1.41 4.38
CA THR A 2 -2.51 -2.59 3.74
C THR A 2 -1.51 -3.37 2.88
N TYR A 3 -1.75 -4.67 2.67
CA TYR A 3 -0.95 -5.50 1.77
C TYR A 3 -0.79 -4.87 0.37
N GLY A 4 -1.88 -4.33 -0.19
CA GLY A 4 -1.86 -3.68 -1.50
C GLY A 4 -1.09 -2.36 -1.51
N ALA A 5 -1.12 -1.60 -0.41
CA ALA A 5 -0.33 -0.38 -0.29
C ALA A 5 1.17 -0.68 -0.26
N VAL A 6 1.58 -1.70 0.51
CA VAL A 6 2.96 -2.18 0.57
C VAL A 6 3.43 -2.69 -0.79
N ALA A 7 2.61 -3.51 -1.46
CA ALA A 7 2.93 -4.04 -2.78
C ALA A 7 3.10 -2.91 -3.83
N ARG A 8 2.20 -1.92 -3.82
CA ARG A 8 2.31 -0.74 -4.70
C ARG A 8 3.57 0.08 -4.41
N ALA A 9 3.90 0.30 -3.14
CA ALA A 9 5.10 1.03 -2.75
C ALA A 9 6.38 0.29 -3.17
N ALA A 10 6.37 -1.05 -3.16
CA ALA A 10 7.45 -1.89 -3.66
C ALA A 10 7.51 -1.99 -5.19
N GLY A 11 6.60 -1.35 -5.94
CA GLY A 11 6.59 -1.39 -7.41
C GLY A 11 5.81 -2.55 -8.02
N TYR A 12 5.06 -3.31 -7.21
CA TYR A 12 4.24 -4.45 -7.64
C TYR A 12 2.75 -4.21 -7.32
N PRO A 13 2.00 -3.42 -8.13
CA PRO A 13 0.62 -3.03 -7.81
C PRO A 13 -0.36 -4.20 -7.54
N HIS A 14 -0.09 -5.37 -8.12
CA HIS A 14 -0.90 -6.58 -7.97
C HIS A 14 -0.27 -7.61 -7.00
N GLY A 15 0.83 -7.24 -6.33
CA GLY A 15 1.65 -8.12 -5.50
C GLY A 15 1.15 -8.36 -4.07
N ALA A 16 -0.12 -8.05 -3.76
CA ALA A 16 -0.61 -8.08 -2.38
C ALA A 16 -0.54 -9.47 -1.73
N ARG A 17 -0.81 -10.53 -2.51
CA ARG A 17 -0.71 -11.92 -2.03
C ARG A 17 0.73 -12.32 -1.74
N GLN A 18 1.66 -11.88 -2.58
CA GLN A 18 3.08 -12.11 -2.41
C GLN A 18 3.57 -11.44 -1.12
N VAL A 19 3.15 -10.21 -0.83
CA VAL A 19 3.47 -9.55 0.46
C VAL A 19 2.99 -10.39 1.64
N ALA A 20 1.75 -10.89 1.60
CA ALA A 20 1.23 -11.74 2.68
C ALA A 20 2.04 -13.04 2.85
N GLN A 21 2.39 -13.69 1.74
CA GLN A 21 3.20 -14.91 1.76
C GLN A 21 4.62 -14.65 2.28
N THR A 22 5.24 -13.54 1.90
CA THR A 22 6.57 -13.14 2.39
C THR A 22 6.53 -12.88 3.90
N LEU A 23 5.55 -12.13 4.40
CA LEU A 23 5.41 -11.87 5.83
C LEU A 23 5.18 -13.15 6.63
N HIS A 24 4.40 -14.09 6.09
CA HIS A 24 4.16 -15.37 6.75
C HIS A 24 5.44 -16.22 6.91
N ARG A 25 6.42 -16.04 6.02
CA ARG A 25 7.70 -16.78 6.04
C ARG A 25 8.85 -15.99 6.70
N SER A 26 8.61 -14.75 7.08
CA SER A 26 9.65 -13.87 7.62
C SER A 26 9.60 -13.88 9.14
N PHE A 27 10.76 -13.94 9.78
CA PHE A 27 10.90 -13.83 11.23
C PHE A 27 11.37 -12.42 11.62
N GLY A 28 10.96 -11.96 12.81
CA GLY A 28 11.39 -10.67 13.35
C GLY A 28 10.77 -9.41 12.73
N LEU A 29 9.89 -9.54 11.73
CA LEU A 29 9.17 -8.40 11.16
C LEU A 29 7.91 -8.05 11.97
N PRO A 30 7.53 -6.75 12.05
CA PRO A 30 6.29 -6.31 12.69
C PRO A 30 5.08 -6.60 11.78
N TRP A 31 4.83 -7.87 11.50
CA TRP A 31 3.83 -8.34 10.56
C TRP A 31 2.41 -7.87 10.93
N HIS A 32 2.13 -7.69 12.23
CA HIS A 32 0.82 -7.29 12.74
C HIS A 32 0.37 -5.92 12.23
N ARG A 33 1.30 -5.05 11.80
CA ARG A 33 1.02 -3.72 11.23
C ARG A 33 0.44 -3.75 9.82
N ILE A 34 0.43 -4.91 9.16
CA ILE A 34 -0.09 -5.07 7.80
C ILE A 34 -1.43 -5.80 7.84
N VAL A 35 -2.46 -5.10 7.36
CA VAL A 35 -3.86 -5.56 7.36
C VAL A 35 -4.40 -5.68 5.92
N GLY A 36 -5.60 -6.26 5.79
CA GLY A 36 -6.33 -6.38 4.55
C GLY A 36 -6.80 -5.05 3.96
N SER A 37 -7.38 -5.12 2.77
CA SER A 37 -8.06 -3.98 2.15
C SER A 37 -9.13 -3.39 3.09
N GLY A 38 -9.19 -2.06 3.16
CA GLY A 38 -10.10 -1.34 4.06
C GLY A 38 -9.83 -1.58 5.56
N GLY A 39 -8.59 -1.95 5.94
CA GLY A 39 -8.16 -2.06 7.34
C GLY A 39 -8.53 -3.36 8.04
N GLU A 40 -8.98 -4.38 7.32
CA GLU A 40 -9.52 -5.60 7.92
C GLU A 40 -8.45 -6.57 8.42
N ILE A 41 -8.57 -7.06 9.65
CA ILE A 41 -7.79 -8.21 10.12
C ILE A 41 -8.27 -9.45 9.35
N LYS A 42 -7.44 -9.94 8.42
CA LYS A 42 -7.74 -11.09 7.55
C LYS A 42 -7.40 -12.45 8.17
N LEU A 43 -6.57 -12.46 9.21
CA LEU A 43 -6.24 -13.67 9.95
C LEU A 43 -7.48 -14.21 10.70
N ARG A 44 -7.37 -15.45 11.15
CA ARG A 44 -8.41 -16.19 11.90
C ARG A 44 -7.78 -16.85 13.12
N GLY A 45 -8.62 -17.27 14.07
CA GLY A 45 -8.18 -17.93 15.31
C GLY A 45 -7.18 -17.09 16.11
N ASP A 46 -6.23 -17.75 16.74
CA ASP A 46 -5.25 -17.15 17.64
C ASP A 46 -4.40 -16.07 16.96
N SER A 47 -4.05 -16.25 15.69
CA SER A 47 -3.28 -15.23 14.95
C SER A 47 -4.08 -13.94 14.74
N ALA A 48 -5.41 -14.00 14.64
CA ALA A 48 -6.24 -12.80 14.60
C ALA A 48 -6.26 -12.08 15.94
N VAL A 49 -6.32 -12.84 17.04
CA VAL A 49 -6.28 -12.32 18.41
C VAL A 49 -4.93 -11.66 18.68
N GLU A 50 -3.84 -12.35 18.37
CA GLU A 50 -2.48 -11.83 18.51
C GLU A 50 -2.28 -10.54 17.69
N GLN A 51 -2.71 -10.54 16.42
CA GLN A 51 -2.62 -9.34 15.59
C GLN A 51 -3.36 -8.16 16.23
N ARG A 52 -4.56 -8.40 16.74
CA ARG A 52 -5.38 -7.38 17.38
C ARG A 52 -4.72 -6.85 18.66
N LEU A 53 -4.23 -7.74 19.53
CA LEU A 53 -3.59 -7.36 20.78
C LEU A 53 -2.35 -6.51 20.55
N ARG A 54 -1.48 -6.91 19.62
CA ARG A 54 -0.26 -6.14 19.27
C ARG A 54 -0.61 -4.75 18.71
N LEU A 55 -1.62 -4.65 17.85
CA LEU A 55 -2.09 -3.37 17.34
C LEU A 55 -2.73 -2.49 18.43
N GLN A 56 -3.49 -3.09 19.36
CA GLN A 56 -4.06 -2.36 20.49
C GLN A 56 -2.98 -1.82 21.43
N ALA A 57 -1.91 -2.59 21.68
CA ALA A 57 -0.75 -2.14 22.45
C ALA A 57 -0.04 -0.94 21.79
N GLU A 58 -0.12 -0.81 20.47
CA GLU A 58 0.37 0.36 19.72
C GLU A 58 -0.65 1.51 19.65
N GLY A 59 -1.78 1.41 20.35
CA GLY A 59 -2.83 2.45 20.38
C GLY A 59 -3.71 2.50 19.13
N VAL A 60 -3.79 1.42 18.35
CA VAL A 60 -4.62 1.37 17.15
C VAL A 60 -6.10 1.20 17.49
N ALA A 61 -6.94 2.08 16.94
CA ALA A 61 -8.39 2.03 17.10
C ALA A 61 -9.07 1.11 16.07
N PHE A 62 -10.21 0.53 16.46
CA PHE A 62 -10.95 -0.45 15.66
C PHE A 62 -12.46 -0.19 15.64
N ARG A 63 -13.09 -0.53 14.51
CA ARG A 63 -14.53 -0.76 14.39
C ARG A 63 -14.77 -2.22 14.00
N GLY A 64 -15.15 -3.03 14.97
CA GLY A 64 -15.23 -4.49 14.80
C GLY A 64 -13.87 -5.09 14.40
N ARG A 65 -13.82 -5.72 13.22
CA ARG A 65 -12.59 -6.32 12.66
C ARG A 65 -11.73 -5.36 11.82
N ARG A 66 -12.14 -4.09 11.68
CA ARG A 66 -11.46 -3.11 10.84
C ARG A 66 -10.72 -2.09 11.69
N VAL A 67 -9.48 -1.81 11.34
CA VAL A 67 -8.71 -0.66 11.85
C VAL A 67 -9.34 0.63 11.35
N ASP A 68 -9.35 1.68 12.18
CA ASP A 68 -9.61 3.03 11.71
C ASP A 68 -8.44 3.53 10.84
N MET A 69 -8.56 3.26 9.54
CA MET A 69 -7.54 3.61 8.56
C MET A 69 -7.38 5.11 8.36
N ARG A 70 -8.37 5.94 8.74
CA ARG A 70 -8.22 7.40 8.61
C ARG A 70 -7.13 7.90 9.56
N ARG A 71 -7.06 7.32 10.76
CA ARG A 71 -6.10 7.69 11.80
C ARG A 71 -4.77 6.96 11.70
N HIS A 72 -4.79 5.70 11.26
CA HIS A 72 -3.62 4.81 11.38
C HIS A 72 -2.99 4.38 10.04
N GLU A 73 -3.49 4.85 8.89
CA GLU A 73 -2.90 4.47 7.60
C GLU A 73 -1.58 5.22 7.33
N HIS A 74 -0.51 4.44 7.18
CA HIS A 74 0.76 4.95 6.65
C HIS A 74 0.63 5.37 5.18
N LYS A 75 1.11 6.57 4.86
CA LYS A 75 1.10 7.13 3.51
C LYS A 75 2.45 6.91 2.84
N PHE A 76 2.48 6.00 1.86
CA PHE A 76 3.66 5.82 1.01
C PHE A 76 3.76 6.96 -0.01
N GLU A 77 4.99 7.44 -0.26
CA GLU A 77 5.25 8.42 -1.30
C GLU A 77 4.87 7.86 -2.68
N LYS A 78 4.19 8.66 -3.50
CA LYS A 78 3.85 8.29 -4.87
C LYS A 78 5.08 8.49 -5.76
N LYS A 79 5.87 7.45 -5.97
CA LYS A 79 6.87 7.47 -7.06
C LYS A 79 6.13 7.53 -8.41
N PRO A 80 6.51 8.45 -9.32
CA PRO A 80 5.91 8.51 -10.64
C PRO A 80 6.13 7.17 -11.37
N ARG A 81 5.10 6.69 -12.07
CA ARG A 81 5.19 5.44 -12.83
C ARG A 81 6.28 5.59 -13.90
N LYS A 82 7.17 4.60 -14.02
CA LYS A 82 8.15 4.50 -15.11
C LYS A 82 7.37 4.39 -16.42
N GLY A 83 7.14 5.53 -17.10
CA GLY A 83 6.28 5.64 -18.29
C GLY A 83 5.34 6.85 -18.32
N SER A 84 5.16 7.59 -17.21
CA SER A 84 4.31 8.79 -17.18
C SER A 84 5.02 10.10 -17.52
N ARG A 85 6.25 10.06 -18.06
CA ARG A 85 6.89 11.26 -18.59
C ARG A 85 6.05 11.75 -19.78
N PRO A 86 5.48 12.97 -19.76
CA PRO A 86 4.74 13.47 -20.90
C PRO A 86 5.66 13.44 -22.13
N ARG A 87 5.19 12.82 -23.22
CA ARG A 87 5.91 12.89 -24.50
C ARG A 87 6.08 14.37 -24.84
N PRO A 88 7.31 14.84 -25.15
CA PRO A 88 7.49 16.23 -25.55
C PRO A 88 6.60 16.49 -26.77
N ARG A 89 5.69 17.49 -26.67
CA ARG A 89 4.91 17.95 -27.83
C ARG A 89 5.90 18.44 -28.87
N SER A 90 5.98 17.76 -30.02
CA SER A 90 6.79 18.26 -31.13
C SER A 90 6.24 19.63 -31.54
N LYS A 91 7.08 20.66 -31.46
CA LYS A 91 6.73 21.98 -32.01
C LYS A 91 6.63 21.81 -33.53
N ARG A 92 5.41 21.81 -34.06
CA ARG A 92 5.19 21.93 -35.51
C ARG A 92 5.70 23.31 -35.92
N LEU A 93 6.84 23.36 -36.59
CA LEU A 93 7.32 24.57 -37.26
C LEU A 93 6.30 24.93 -38.34
N ARG A 94 5.55 26.01 -38.15
CA ARG A 94 4.76 26.61 -39.24
C ARG A 94 5.74 27.44 -40.07
N ALA A 95 5.98 27.01 -41.30
CA ALA A 95 6.63 27.86 -42.29
C ALA A 95 5.66 28.98 -42.66
N THR A 96 6.01 30.21 -42.30
CA THR A 96 5.35 31.42 -42.80
C THR A 96 6.05 31.83 -44.09
N THR A 97 5.43 31.55 -45.23
CA THR A 97 5.79 32.14 -46.52
C THR A 97 5.26 33.57 -46.53
N LYS A 98 6.17 34.55 -46.57
CA LYS A 98 5.88 35.94 -46.97
C LYS A 98 5.86 36.00 -48.50
N LEU A 99 4.79 36.58 -49.06
CA LEU A 99 4.77 37.26 -50.36
C LEU A 99 4.00 38.57 -50.15
#